data_AF-A0A3M1CJI9-F1
#
_entry.id   AF-A0A3M1CJI9-F1
#
_cell.length_a   1.000
_cell.length_b   1.000
_cell.length_c   1.000
_cell.angle_alpha   90.00
_cell.angle_beta   90.00
_cell.angle_gamma   90.00
#
_symmetry.space_group_name_H-M   'P 1'
#
loop_
_entity.id
_entity.type
_entity.pdbx_description
1 polymer ?
#
loop_
_entity_poly.entity_id
_entity_poly.type
_entity_poly.pdbx_seq_one_letter_code
_entity_poly.pdbx_strand_id
1 'polypeptide(L)'
;MPTDLPIHPALVHLPLGIAFVVPLLAVGLLVATWRGWLPRRALWILAGLQAIVLATALLAQRTGEEAEEMVEDAVPESAIHAHEEDAEAFTAGAGLLLVLFIAGAALPSRKLSLGVTTAAVVVSLGVAGLGAETGHEGGKLVYQHGAAEAWNRATGGGATAAGAAPGAVRARGEDADDDDDDDDEDSDD
;
A
#
# COMPACT_ATOMS: atom_id res chain seq x y z
N MET A 1 -1.70 13.86 -17.38
CA MET A 1 -1.16 12.69 -16.65
C MET A 1 -2.12 12.42 -15.50
N PRO A 2 -3.07 11.49 -15.61
CA PRO A 2 -3.80 11.06 -14.44
C PRO A 2 -2.80 10.33 -13.55
N THR A 3 -2.40 10.95 -12.46
CA THR A 3 -1.63 10.32 -11.39
C THR A 3 -2.61 9.67 -10.43
N ASP A 4 -3.30 8.62 -10.89
CA ASP A 4 -4.04 7.74 -10.01
C ASP A 4 -3.02 6.82 -9.34
N LEU A 5 -2.24 7.39 -8.42
CA LEU A 5 -1.50 6.58 -7.47
C LEU A 5 -2.55 5.70 -6.78
N PRO A 6 -2.40 4.37 -6.77
CA PRO A 6 -3.33 3.51 -6.06
C PRO A 6 -3.32 4.00 -4.61
N ILE A 7 -4.44 4.58 -4.20
CA ILE A 7 -4.57 5.30 -2.92
C ILE A 7 -4.28 4.32 -1.78
N HIS A 8 -4.64 3.06 -2.00
CA HIS A 8 -4.48 1.96 -1.07
C HIS A 8 -3.00 1.72 -0.65
N PRO A 9 -2.02 1.49 -1.55
CA PRO A 9 -0.59 1.47 -1.23
C PRO A 9 -0.07 2.67 -0.44
N ALA A 10 -0.46 3.89 -0.80
CA ALA A 10 0.00 5.08 -0.07
C ALA A 10 -0.57 5.15 1.36
N LEU A 11 -1.82 4.70 1.53
CA LEU A 11 -2.51 4.69 2.82
C LEU A 11 -2.06 3.56 3.74
N VAL A 12 -1.62 2.41 3.22
CA VAL A 12 -1.13 1.28 4.04
C VAL A 12 0.31 1.50 4.56
N HIS A 13 1.16 2.21 3.81
CA HIS A 13 2.56 2.41 4.22
C HIS A 13 2.73 3.41 5.36
N LEU A 14 1.85 4.40 5.46
CA LEU A 14 1.88 5.40 6.52
C LEU A 14 1.67 4.80 7.94
N PRO A 15 0.60 4.02 8.22
CA PRO A 15 0.41 3.39 9.52
C PRO A 15 1.53 2.40 9.86
N LEU A 16 2.03 1.63 8.89
CA LEU A 16 3.12 0.68 9.05
C LEU A 16 4.42 1.36 9.49
N GLY A 17 4.85 2.40 8.77
CA GLY A 17 6.06 3.14 9.11
C GLY A 17 5.99 3.77 10.51
N ILE A 18 4.84 4.33 10.87
CA ILE A 18 4.63 4.93 12.19
C ILE A 18 4.59 3.84 13.28
N ALA A 19 3.94 2.69 13.03
CA ALA A 19 3.82 1.61 13.99
C ALA A 19 5.17 1.06 14.46
N PHE A 20 6.20 1.04 13.59
CA PHE A 20 7.56 0.67 13.98
C PHE A 20 8.30 1.74 14.79
N VAL A 21 7.94 3.01 14.64
CA VAL A 21 8.54 4.13 15.37
C VAL A 21 7.91 4.33 16.75
N VAL A 22 6.61 4.05 16.88
CA VAL A 22 5.84 4.14 18.14
C VAL A 22 6.51 3.43 19.33
N PRO A 23 6.99 2.17 19.26
CA PRO A 23 7.63 1.53 20.41
C PRO A 23 8.88 2.26 20.90
N LEU A 24 9.71 2.79 19.98
CA LEU A 24 10.90 3.57 20.34
C LEU A 24 10.51 4.88 21.05
N LEU A 25 9.53 5.59 20.51
CA LEU A 25 9.00 6.81 21.12
C LEU A 25 8.35 6.53 22.48
N ALA A 26 7.61 5.44 22.59
CA ALA A 26 6.93 5.03 23.83
C ALA A 26 7.93 4.73 24.94
N VAL A 27 9.01 3.99 24.63
CA VAL A 27 10.12 3.75 25.57
C VAL A 27 10.79 5.08 25.97
N GLY A 28 11.11 5.94 25.01
CA GLY A 28 11.75 7.23 25.27
C GLY A 28 10.91 8.13 26.19
N LEU A 29 9.62 8.26 25.92
CA LEU A 29 8.69 9.05 26.74
C LEU A 29 8.43 8.40 28.10
N LEU A 30 8.36 7.07 28.19
CA LEU A 30 8.25 6.36 29.46
C LEU A 30 9.48 6.65 30.35
N VAL A 31 10.70 6.53 29.81
CA VAL A 31 11.93 6.81 30.55
C VAL A 31 12.00 8.29 30.96
N ALA A 32 11.69 9.21 30.05
CA ALA A 32 11.72 10.65 30.34
C ALA A 32 10.70 11.05 31.42
N THR A 33 9.49 10.49 31.40
CA THR A 33 8.45 10.76 32.42
C THR A 33 8.75 10.05 33.74
N TRP A 34 9.36 8.86 33.71
CA TRP A 34 9.82 8.15 34.90
C TRP A 34 10.96 8.91 35.61
N ARG A 35 11.91 9.45 34.84
CA ARG A 35 13.03 10.27 35.35
C ARG A 35 12.63 11.69 35.75
N GLY A 36 11.42 12.14 35.36
CA GLY A 36 10.90 13.47 35.65
C GLY A 36 11.40 14.57 34.71
N TRP A 37 12.01 14.21 33.58
CA TRP A 37 12.48 15.16 32.57
C TRP A 37 11.34 15.79 31.77
N LEU A 38 10.27 15.02 31.52
CA LEU A 38 9.08 15.49 30.83
C LEU A 38 7.85 15.38 31.73
N PRO A 39 6.91 16.34 31.62
CA PRO A 39 5.64 16.25 32.31
C PRO A 39 4.76 15.17 31.68
N ARG A 40 3.86 14.59 32.47
CA ARG A 40 2.97 13.50 32.04
C ARG A 40 2.09 13.85 30.83
N ARG A 41 1.77 15.14 30.65
CA ARG A 41 1.08 15.66 29.47
C ARG A 41 1.79 15.32 28.15
N ALA A 42 3.09 15.03 28.17
CA ALA A 42 3.82 14.60 26.98
C ALA A 42 3.32 13.24 26.45
N LEU A 43 2.69 12.40 27.28
CA LEU A 43 2.12 11.12 26.84
C LEU A 43 0.94 11.28 25.85
N TRP A 44 0.29 12.46 25.82
CA TRP A 44 -0.71 12.75 24.80
C TRP A 44 -0.15 12.76 23.38
N ILE A 45 1.15 12.96 23.21
CA ILE A 45 1.82 12.84 21.91
C ILE A 45 1.69 11.40 21.38
N LEU A 46 1.88 10.39 22.24
CA LEU A 46 1.72 8.98 21.86
C LEU A 46 0.27 8.68 21.50
N ALA A 47 -0.69 9.18 22.28
CA ALA A 47 -2.11 9.01 21.98
C ALA A 47 -2.49 9.67 20.64
N GLY A 48 -2.01 10.88 20.35
CA GLY A 48 -2.26 11.57 19.09
C GLY A 48 -1.65 10.84 17.90
N LEU A 49 -0.39 10.40 18.01
CA LEU A 49 0.27 9.62 16.96
C LEU A 49 -0.44 8.27 16.71
N GLN A 50 -0.83 7.58 17.78
CA GLN A 50 -1.55 6.32 17.69
C GLN A 50 -2.96 6.49 17.09
N ALA A 51 -3.63 7.62 17.36
CA ALA A 51 -4.91 7.94 16.74
C ALA A 51 -4.78 8.09 15.21
N ILE A 52 -3.67 8.68 14.74
CA ILE A 52 -3.37 8.76 13.30
C ILE A 52 -3.19 7.36 12.73
N VAL A 53 -2.38 6.50 13.38
CA VAL A 53 -2.18 5.10 12.94
C VAL A 53 -3.50 4.36 12.81
N LEU A 54 -4.36 4.43 13.83
CA LEU A 54 -5.66 3.76 13.80
C LEU A 54 -6.55 4.32 12.69
N ALA A 55 -6.62 5.64 12.55
CA ALA A 55 -7.44 6.26 11.51
C ALA A 55 -7.00 5.86 10.10
N THR A 56 -5.69 5.83 9.84
CA THR A 56 -5.17 5.44 8.53
C THR A 56 -5.29 3.93 8.30
N ALA A 57 -5.17 3.09 9.35
CA ALA A 57 -5.41 1.65 9.25
C ALA A 57 -6.87 1.33 8.89
N LEU A 58 -7.83 1.99 9.54
CA LEU A 58 -9.26 1.85 9.22
C LEU A 58 -9.58 2.32 7.81
N LEU A 59 -8.96 3.41 7.36
CA LEU A 59 -9.14 3.89 6.00
C LEU A 59 -8.53 2.92 4.98
N ALA A 60 -7.35 2.37 5.29
CA ALA A 60 -6.70 1.36 4.46
C ALA A 60 -7.58 0.11 4.29
N GLN A 61 -8.15 -0.43 5.36
CA GLN A 61 -9.07 -1.58 5.29
C GLN A 61 -10.25 -1.32 4.34
N ARG A 62 -10.94 -0.18 4.49
CA ARG A 62 -12.07 0.17 3.62
C ARG A 62 -11.67 0.27 2.14
N THR A 63 -10.52 0.88 1.87
CA THR A 63 -10.02 0.97 0.49
C THR A 63 -9.48 -0.37 -0.04
N GLY A 64 -9.21 -1.33 0.85
CA GLY A 64 -8.76 -2.67 0.52
C GLY A 64 -9.89 -3.57 0.07
N GLU A 65 -11.04 -3.50 0.74
CA GLU A 65 -12.28 -4.20 0.36
C GLU A 65 -12.69 -3.81 -1.08
N GLU A 66 -12.68 -2.51 -1.41
CA GLU A 66 -12.95 -2.05 -2.78
C GLU A 66 -11.90 -2.57 -3.79
N ALA A 67 -10.68 -2.85 -3.33
CA ALA A 67 -9.60 -3.32 -4.16
C ALA A 67 -9.62 -4.83 -4.40
N GLU A 68 -10.11 -5.60 -3.43
CA GLU A 68 -10.32 -7.04 -3.52
C GLU A 68 -11.22 -7.39 -4.71
N GLU A 69 -12.39 -6.74 -4.83
CA GLU A 69 -13.36 -7.01 -5.92
C GLU A 69 -12.73 -6.87 -7.32
N MET A 70 -11.70 -6.03 -7.47
CA MET A 70 -11.03 -5.82 -8.76
C MET A 70 -9.97 -6.87 -9.10
N VAL A 71 -9.50 -7.63 -8.10
CA VAL A 71 -8.38 -8.56 -8.26
C VAL A 71 -8.73 -10.00 -7.90
N GLU A 72 -9.92 -10.26 -7.34
CA GLU A 72 -10.39 -11.58 -6.90
C GLU A 72 -10.35 -12.65 -8.00
N ASP A 73 -10.58 -12.28 -9.27
CA ASP A 73 -10.52 -13.20 -10.42
C ASP A 73 -9.09 -13.67 -10.75
N ALA A 74 -8.07 -12.94 -10.27
CA ALA A 74 -6.68 -13.14 -10.63
C ALA A 74 -5.79 -13.55 -9.44
N VAL A 75 -6.20 -13.22 -8.22
CA VAL A 75 -5.45 -13.44 -6.99
C VAL A 75 -6.20 -14.46 -6.13
N PRO A 76 -5.54 -15.50 -5.58
CA PRO A 76 -6.22 -16.47 -4.74
C PRO A 76 -6.88 -15.82 -3.52
N GLU A 77 -8.17 -16.07 -3.33
CA GLU A 77 -8.97 -15.59 -2.17
C GLU A 77 -8.30 -15.91 -0.83
N SER A 78 -7.70 -17.11 -0.70
CA SER A 78 -6.97 -17.48 0.52
C SER A 78 -5.78 -16.57 0.85
N ALA A 79 -5.14 -15.98 -0.16
CA ALA A 79 -4.03 -15.05 0.04
C ALA A 79 -4.53 -13.66 0.42
N ILE A 80 -5.65 -13.22 -0.17
CA ILE A 80 -6.31 -11.95 0.18
C ILE A 80 -6.81 -12.02 1.63
N HIS A 81 -7.55 -13.06 1.95
CA HIS A 81 -8.11 -13.27 3.28
C HIS A 81 -7.03 -13.35 4.38
N ALA A 82 -5.87 -13.96 4.11
CA ALA A 82 -4.76 -13.96 5.06
C ALA A 82 -4.23 -12.55 5.35
N HIS A 83 -4.07 -11.72 4.30
CA HIS A 83 -3.66 -10.33 4.47
C HIS A 83 -4.69 -9.51 5.25
N GLU A 84 -5.99 -9.74 4.99
CA GLU A 84 -7.08 -9.06 5.67
C GLU A 84 -7.19 -9.43 7.14
N GLU A 85 -7.07 -10.72 7.48
CA GLU A 85 -7.08 -11.21 8.86
C GLU A 85 -5.93 -10.56 9.66
N ASP A 86 -4.74 -10.48 9.08
CA ASP A 86 -3.60 -9.79 9.70
C ASP A 86 -3.83 -8.28 9.82
N ALA A 87 -4.42 -7.64 8.81
CA ALA A 87 -4.75 -6.22 8.84
C ALA A 87 -5.80 -5.89 9.91
N GLU A 88 -6.77 -6.78 10.11
CA GLU A 88 -7.77 -6.68 11.17
C GLU A 88 -7.14 -6.83 12.55
N ALA A 89 -6.28 -7.84 12.74
CA ALA A 89 -5.53 -8.02 13.97
C ALA A 89 -4.66 -6.79 14.29
N PHE A 90 -3.94 -6.25 13.30
CA PHE A 90 -3.15 -5.02 13.44
C PHE A 90 -4.02 -3.83 13.85
N THR A 91 -5.17 -3.64 13.20
CA THR A 91 -6.09 -2.52 13.46
C THR A 91 -6.71 -2.62 14.86
N ALA A 92 -7.14 -3.81 15.27
CA ALA A 92 -7.64 -4.08 16.62
C ALA A 92 -6.55 -3.81 17.68
N GLY A 93 -5.33 -4.27 17.42
CA GLY A 93 -4.17 -3.99 18.27
C GLY A 93 -3.85 -2.49 18.37
N ALA A 94 -3.92 -1.76 17.26
CA ALA A 94 -3.74 -0.31 17.21
C ALA A 94 -4.81 0.43 18.04
N GLY A 95 -6.05 -0.06 18.02
CA GLY A 95 -7.16 0.45 18.84
C GLY A 95 -6.94 0.22 20.34
N LEU A 96 -6.55 -0.99 20.73
CA LEU A 96 -6.19 -1.30 22.12
C LEU A 96 -5.04 -0.41 22.60
N LEU A 97 -4.01 -0.25 21.78
CA LEU A 97 -2.85 0.56 22.12
C LEU A 97 -3.21 2.04 22.30
N LEU A 98 -4.13 2.58 21.48
CA LEU A 98 -4.65 3.94 21.65
C LEU A 98 -5.32 4.11 23.02
N VAL A 99 -6.18 3.16 23.40
CA VAL A 99 -6.85 3.18 24.72
C VAL A 99 -5.83 3.19 25.85
N LEU A 100 -4.77 2.37 25.75
CA LEU A 100 -3.71 2.33 26.75
C LEU A 100 -2.93 3.64 26.84
N PHE A 101 -2.59 4.29 25.71
CA PHE A 101 -1.93 5.60 25.75
C PHE A 101 -2.81 6.70 26.33
N ILE A 102 -4.10 6.73 25.98
CA ILE A 102 -5.06 7.67 26.58
C ILE A 102 -5.15 7.44 28.09
N ALA A 103 -5.30 6.19 28.53
CA ALA A 103 -5.35 5.85 29.95
C ALA A 103 -4.04 6.23 30.67
N GLY A 104 -2.89 5.93 30.08
CA GLY A 104 -1.58 6.33 30.59
C GLY A 104 -1.45 7.84 30.78
N ALA A 105 -1.97 8.63 29.83
CA ALA A 105 -1.94 10.09 29.88
C ALA A 105 -2.98 10.70 30.87
N ALA A 106 -4.18 10.12 30.95
CA ALA A 106 -5.32 10.69 31.67
C ALA A 106 -5.44 10.26 33.14
N LEU A 107 -4.85 9.13 33.54
CA LEU A 107 -4.96 8.63 34.92
C LEU A 107 -4.41 9.66 35.93
N PRO A 108 -5.04 9.88 37.09
CA PRO A 108 -4.54 10.86 38.06
C PRO A 108 -3.30 10.34 38.80
N SER A 109 -3.24 9.04 39.11
CA SER A 109 -2.13 8.42 39.84
C SER A 109 -0.90 8.22 38.96
N ARG A 110 0.25 8.73 39.41
CA ARG A 110 1.55 8.53 38.73
C ARG A 110 1.94 7.05 38.63
N LYS A 111 1.68 6.27 39.69
CA LYS A 111 2.01 4.83 39.69
C LYS A 111 1.18 4.05 38.68
N LEU A 112 -0.15 4.31 38.64
CA LEU A 112 -1.04 3.65 37.68
C LEU A 112 -0.70 4.04 36.24
N SER A 113 -0.45 5.33 35.99
CA SER A 113 -0.05 5.82 34.67
C SER A 113 1.26 5.20 34.18
N LEU A 114 2.28 5.08 35.03
CA LEU A 114 3.51 4.38 34.66
C LEU A 114 3.28 2.90 34.39
N GLY A 115 2.45 2.22 35.20
CA GLY A 115 2.09 0.82 34.98
C GLY A 115 1.37 0.60 33.64
N VAL A 116 0.35 1.41 33.36
CA VAL A 116 -0.39 1.37 32.08
C VAL A 116 0.49 1.73 30.90
N THR A 117 1.35 2.74 31.02
CA THR A 117 2.28 3.13 29.93
C THR A 117 3.32 2.02 29.68
N THR A 118 3.75 1.32 30.73
CA THR A 118 4.64 0.15 30.57
C THR A 118 3.93 -0.98 29.84
N ALA A 119 2.67 -1.27 30.18
CA ALA A 119 1.85 -2.22 29.44
C ALA A 119 1.66 -1.78 27.98
N ALA A 120 1.44 -0.49 27.73
CA ALA A 120 1.33 0.08 26.38
C ALA A 120 2.62 -0.13 25.57
N VAL A 121 3.80 0.01 26.18
CA VAL A 121 5.09 -0.29 25.52
C VAL A 121 5.14 -1.77 25.09
N VAL A 122 4.78 -2.69 25.97
CA VAL A 122 4.75 -4.13 25.62
C VAL A 122 3.77 -4.41 24.49
N VAL A 123 2.55 -3.86 24.58
CA VAL A 123 1.54 -4.00 23.53
C VAL A 123 2.01 -3.38 22.21
N SER A 124 2.74 -2.26 22.23
CA SER A 124 3.25 -1.62 21.02
C SER A 124 4.25 -2.47 20.25
N LEU A 125 5.02 -3.32 20.94
CA LEU A 125 5.88 -4.31 20.28
C LEU A 125 5.05 -5.40 19.60
N GLY A 126 3.96 -5.84 20.24
CA GLY A 126 3.01 -6.77 19.63
C GLY A 126 2.34 -6.18 18.38
N VAL A 127 1.89 -4.93 18.44
CA VAL A 127 1.31 -4.22 17.29
C VAL A 127 2.32 -4.04 16.16
N ALA A 128 3.59 -3.74 16.47
CA ALA A 128 4.64 -3.69 15.45
C ALA A 128 4.87 -5.06 14.80
N GLY A 129 4.79 -6.15 15.57
CA GLY A 129 4.84 -7.52 15.06
C GLY A 129 3.66 -7.83 14.12
N LEU A 130 2.44 -7.49 14.51
CA LEU A 130 1.26 -7.63 13.66
C LEU A 130 1.42 -6.84 12.36
N GLY A 131 1.91 -5.60 12.43
CA GLY A 131 2.20 -4.81 11.24
C GLY A 131 3.23 -5.46 10.33
N ALA A 132 4.26 -6.12 10.88
CA ALA A 132 5.24 -6.87 10.10
C ALA A 132 4.59 -8.03 9.33
N GLU A 133 3.67 -8.76 9.96
CA GLU A 133 2.93 -9.87 9.33
C GLU A 133 1.99 -9.35 8.23
N THR A 134 1.20 -8.32 8.52
CA THR A 134 0.34 -7.65 7.52
C THR A 134 1.14 -7.21 6.29
N GLY A 135 2.32 -6.62 6.52
CA GLY A 135 3.23 -6.21 5.45
C GLY A 135 3.84 -7.40 4.69
N HIS A 136 4.11 -8.51 5.36
CA HIS A 136 4.63 -9.74 4.75
C HIS A 136 3.59 -10.35 3.80
N GLU A 137 2.36 -10.55 4.26
CA GLU A 137 1.27 -11.08 3.43
C GLU A 137 0.91 -10.12 2.29
N GLY A 138 0.88 -8.81 2.55
CA GLY A 138 0.70 -7.80 1.50
C GLY A 138 1.83 -7.85 0.45
N GLY A 139 3.06 -8.14 0.87
CA GLY A 139 4.17 -8.41 -0.04
C GLY A 139 3.94 -9.64 -0.90
N LYS A 140 3.40 -10.74 -0.35
CA LYS A 140 3.09 -11.95 -1.13
C LYS A 140 2.01 -11.68 -2.17
N LEU A 141 0.98 -10.92 -1.83
CA LEU A 141 -0.05 -10.50 -2.80
C LEU A 141 0.56 -9.84 -4.03
N VAL A 142 1.48 -8.89 -3.82
CA VAL A 142 2.13 -8.16 -4.91
C VAL A 142 3.14 -9.04 -5.67
N TYR A 143 4.07 -9.68 -4.95
CA TYR A 143 5.25 -10.30 -5.58
C TYR A 143 5.07 -11.77 -5.96
N GLN A 144 4.16 -12.50 -5.31
CA GLN A 144 3.91 -13.92 -5.58
C GLN A 144 2.61 -14.13 -6.35
N HIS A 145 1.58 -13.34 -6.04
CA HIS A 145 0.24 -13.51 -6.62
C HIS A 145 -0.10 -12.46 -7.70
N GLY A 146 0.81 -11.52 -7.99
CA GLY A 146 0.65 -10.58 -9.10
C GLY A 146 -0.50 -9.58 -8.92
N ALA A 147 -0.89 -9.27 -7.68
CA ALA A 147 -2.02 -8.37 -7.38
C ALA A 147 -1.86 -6.99 -8.04
N ALA A 148 -0.62 -6.47 -8.13
CA ALA A 148 -0.34 -5.21 -8.82
C ALA A 148 -0.62 -5.27 -10.34
N GLU A 149 -0.33 -6.40 -10.97
CA GLU A 149 -0.57 -6.62 -12.41
C GLU A 149 -2.05 -6.85 -12.70
N ALA A 150 -2.76 -7.53 -11.80
CA ALA A 150 -4.21 -7.67 -11.85
C ALA A 150 -4.90 -6.30 -11.76
N TRP A 151 -4.52 -5.49 -10.77
CA TRP A 151 -5.02 -4.13 -10.59
C TRP A 151 -4.82 -3.25 -11.83
N ASN A 152 -3.60 -3.25 -12.40
CA ASN A 152 -3.28 -2.44 -13.59
C ASN A 152 -4.08 -2.86 -14.82
N ARG A 153 -4.45 -4.15 -14.94
CA ARG A 153 -5.34 -4.64 -16.00
C ARG A 153 -6.78 -4.20 -15.77
N ALA A 154 -7.29 -4.31 -14.55
CA ALA A 154 -8.66 -3.93 -14.18
C ALA A 154 -8.91 -2.41 -14.34
N THR A 155 -7.93 -1.58 -13.99
CA THR A 155 -8.05 -0.11 -14.01
C THR A 155 -7.62 0.53 -15.34
N GLY A 156 -7.31 -0.26 -16.37
CA GLY A 156 -7.00 0.24 -17.71
C GLY A 156 -5.57 0.80 -17.89
N GLY A 157 -4.69 0.64 -16.90
CA GLY A 157 -3.27 1.04 -16.98
C GLY A 157 -2.46 0.26 -18.04
N GLY A 158 -2.99 -0.84 -18.57
CA GLY A 158 -2.37 -1.67 -19.62
C GLY A 158 -2.64 -1.25 -21.07
N ALA A 159 -3.43 -0.20 -21.33
CA ALA A 159 -3.89 0.12 -22.69
C ALA A 159 -2.90 0.94 -23.56
N THR A 160 -1.59 0.96 -23.28
CA THR A 160 -0.60 1.67 -24.13
C THR A 160 0.68 0.91 -24.47
N ALA A 161 0.74 -0.42 -24.36
CA ALA A 161 1.90 -1.20 -24.81
C ALA A 161 1.62 -2.29 -25.86
N ALA A 162 0.36 -2.52 -26.25
CA ALA A 162 -0.02 -3.57 -27.20
C ALA A 162 -0.67 -3.04 -28.49
N GLY A 163 -0.15 -1.93 -29.03
CA GLY A 163 -0.72 -1.26 -30.21
C GLY A 163 0.29 -0.73 -31.24
N ALA A 164 1.55 -1.16 -31.20
CA ALA A 164 2.51 -0.89 -32.27
C ALA A 164 2.72 -2.16 -33.11
N ALA A 165 1.75 -2.43 -34.00
CA ALA A 165 1.96 -3.40 -35.07
C ALA A 165 3.09 -2.90 -36.00
N PRO A 166 4.07 -3.73 -36.38
CA PRO A 166 5.07 -3.34 -37.36
C PRO A 166 4.41 -3.16 -38.74
N GLY A 167 4.45 -1.91 -39.20
CA GLY A 167 4.28 -1.43 -40.58
C GLY A 167 3.66 -2.38 -41.60
N ALA A 168 2.35 -2.33 -41.76
CA ALA A 168 1.71 -2.61 -43.05
C ALA A 168 1.89 -1.37 -43.95
N VAL A 169 3.01 -1.31 -44.67
CA VAL A 169 3.19 -0.39 -45.79
C VAL A 169 2.24 -0.85 -46.90
N ARG A 170 1.12 -0.13 -47.06
CA ARG A 170 0.29 -0.19 -48.27
C ARG A 170 1.13 0.34 -49.43
N ALA A 171 1.60 -0.56 -50.29
CA ALA A 171 2.02 -0.20 -51.63
C ALA A 171 0.77 0.23 -52.41
N ARG A 172 0.61 1.55 -52.56
CA ARG A 172 -0.34 2.17 -53.47
C ARG A 172 0.26 2.03 -54.86
N GLY A 173 -0.33 1.14 -55.68
CA GLY A 173 -0.10 1.15 -57.11
C GLY A 173 -0.66 2.45 -57.66
N GLU A 174 0.21 3.33 -58.09
CA GLU A 174 -0.10 4.46 -58.97
C GLU A 174 0.31 4.01 -60.37
N ASP A 175 -0.70 3.64 -61.14
CA ASP A 175 -0.62 3.49 -62.58
C ASP A 175 -0.42 4.90 -63.16
N ALA A 176 0.72 5.12 -63.82
CA ALA A 176 0.97 6.30 -64.62
C ALA A 176 1.74 5.87 -65.87
N ASP A 177 1.07 6.10 -66.99
CA ASP A 177 1.50 5.91 -68.35
C ASP A 177 2.80 6.68 -68.64
N ASP A 178 3.69 6.08 -69.44
CA ASP A 178 4.58 6.81 -70.35
C ASP A 178 4.80 5.91 -71.58
N ASP A 179 4.20 6.35 -72.67
CA ASP A 179 4.46 5.96 -74.05
C ASP A 179 5.89 6.38 -74.45
N ASP A 180 6.49 5.60 -75.36
CA ASP A 180 7.21 6.05 -76.57
C ASP A 180 8.31 5.05 -76.98
N ASP A 181 8.05 4.41 -78.11
CA ASP A 181 8.87 4.40 -79.33
C ASP A 181 10.36 4.02 -79.23
N ASP A 182 10.74 2.89 -79.85
CA ASP A 182 11.43 2.90 -81.16
C ASP A 182 11.96 1.51 -81.57
N ASP A 183 11.59 1.16 -82.79
CA ASP A 183 12.39 0.54 -83.86
C ASP A 183 12.92 -0.91 -83.78
N ASP A 184 12.32 -1.72 -84.67
CA ASP A 184 12.94 -2.41 -85.81
C ASP A 184 14.26 -3.18 -85.62
N GLU A 185 14.22 -4.48 -85.92
CA GLU A 185 15.05 -5.08 -86.99
C GLU A 185 14.69 -6.57 -87.21
N ASP A 186 14.01 -6.81 -88.34
CA ASP A 186 14.29 -7.78 -89.40
C ASP A 186 14.63 -9.28 -89.14
N SER A 187 13.91 -10.08 -89.93
CA SER A 187 14.37 -11.15 -90.85
C SER A 187 14.46 -12.63 -90.42
N ASP A 188 13.70 -13.41 -91.19
CA ASP A 188 13.97 -14.73 -91.80
C ASP A 188 14.07 -15.99 -90.92
N ASP A 189 13.03 -16.85 -90.99
CA ASP A 189 12.98 -18.07 -91.84
C ASP A 189 11.60 -18.78 -91.76
#